data_AF-Q1ILQ5-F1
#
_entry.id   AF-Q1ILQ5-F1
#
_cell.length_a   1.000
_cell.length_b   1.000
_cell.length_c   1.000
_cell.angle_alpha   90.00
_cell.angle_beta   90.00
_cell.angle_gamma   90.00
#
_symmetry.space_group_name_H-M   'P 1'
#
loop_
_entity.id
_entity.type
_entity.pdbx_description
1 polymer ?
#
loop_
_entity_poly.entity_id
_entity_poly.type
_entity_poly.pdbx_seq_one_letter_code
_entity_poly.pdbx_strand_id
1 'polypeptide(L)'
;MAKSGDGSAANPYKGWESALEADGAVVQFRPGHYFATRTVNLHGPVDIDGKMAIIHKVSAGAAFAINGVPGSQTSEFVIRDIRIDGGDQGDVGITVGNGSGPVYSANGLLENIGVHGFKKAGIWLQAAQIVTMMRVEAYSNGTGFLFAGSAGANTTVNSYGCRAFQNGIGVEIDMGHGLNFNGLTSESNRFEGVKIVSQGRSVRQVHFNGCWLEQNNKARPNSKASQFSVDGEAVEGLVLEDTTFAIAGSGNQHFSLGRSTMDKRVQNLHLQSPDH
;
A
#
# COMPACT_ATOMS: atom_id res chain seq x y z
N MET A 1 10.84 24.86 14.59
CA MET A 1 11.35 23.87 13.62
C MET A 1 12.27 22.91 14.39
N ALA A 2 11.74 21.75 14.79
CA ALA A 2 12.52 20.76 15.53
C ALA A 2 13.54 20.10 14.59
N LYS A 3 14.83 20.24 14.88
CA LYS A 3 15.91 19.51 14.19
C LYS A 3 16.20 18.28 15.03
N SER A 4 15.75 17.10 14.63
CA SER A 4 15.89 15.87 15.43
C SER A 4 17.26 15.19 15.25
N GLY A 5 17.93 14.90 16.38
CA GLY A 5 18.71 13.69 16.64
C GLY A 5 20.21 13.70 16.29
N ASP A 6 21.06 13.97 17.27
CA ASP A 6 22.51 13.74 17.31
C ASP A 6 22.80 12.47 18.12
N GLY A 7 22.69 11.32 17.47
CA GLY A 7 23.04 10.01 18.01
C GLY A 7 24.55 9.75 18.03
N SER A 8 24.96 8.60 18.58
CA SER A 8 26.38 8.24 18.76
C SER A 8 27.06 7.87 17.44
N ALA A 9 28.40 7.81 17.43
CA ALA A 9 29.20 7.47 16.24
C ALA A 9 28.82 6.13 15.55
N ALA A 10 28.10 5.24 16.24
CA ALA A 10 27.59 3.99 15.68
C ALA A 10 26.12 4.07 15.19
N ASN A 11 25.36 5.09 15.60
CA ASN A 11 23.95 5.28 15.28
C ASN A 11 23.59 6.77 15.41
N PRO A 12 23.91 7.60 14.40
CA PRO A 12 23.87 9.06 14.53
C PRO A 12 22.48 9.69 14.62
N TYR A 13 21.38 8.93 14.57
CA TYR A 13 20.02 9.51 14.53
C TYR A 13 18.98 8.70 15.33
N LYS A 14 19.15 8.55 16.66
CA LYS A 14 18.12 8.01 17.58
C LYS A 14 17.25 9.13 18.18
N GLY A 15 16.00 8.81 18.54
CA GLY A 15 15.12 9.74 19.29
C GLY A 15 14.26 10.70 18.44
N TRP A 16 14.26 10.56 17.11
CA TRP A 16 13.40 11.33 16.20
C TRP A 16 11.92 10.93 16.29
N GLU A 17 11.63 9.71 16.75
CA GLU A 17 10.28 9.14 16.83
C GLU A 17 9.34 10.07 17.62
N SER A 18 9.75 10.53 18.81
CA SER A 18 8.91 11.39 19.65
C SER A 18 8.64 12.78 19.05
N ALA A 19 9.51 13.26 18.16
CA ALA A 19 9.28 14.54 17.48
C ALA A 19 8.19 14.45 16.42
N LEU A 20 8.01 13.26 15.82
CA LEU A 20 6.94 12.99 14.85
C LEU A 20 5.59 12.70 15.48
N GLU A 21 5.57 12.23 16.72
CA GLU A 21 4.33 11.98 17.46
C GLU A 21 3.75 13.25 18.09
N ALA A 22 4.46 14.38 18.00
CA ALA A 22 3.93 15.67 18.41
C ALA A 22 2.80 16.11 17.47
N ASP A 23 1.73 16.64 18.04
CA ASP A 23 0.62 17.22 17.27
C ASP A 23 1.13 18.34 16.35
N GLY A 24 0.77 18.30 15.07
CA GLY A 24 1.23 19.30 14.10
C GLY A 24 2.68 19.08 13.60
N ALA A 25 3.20 17.86 13.66
CA ALA A 25 4.59 17.59 13.32
C ALA A 25 4.94 17.97 11.86
N VAL A 26 5.88 18.91 11.72
CA VAL A 26 6.56 19.20 10.46
C VAL A 26 8.02 18.80 10.60
N VAL A 27 8.41 17.72 9.93
CA VAL A 27 9.74 17.13 10.04
C VAL A 27 10.38 16.99 8.68
N GLN A 28 11.58 17.55 8.57
CA GLN A 28 12.45 17.34 7.43
C GLN A 28 13.64 16.49 7.88
N PHE A 29 13.73 15.30 7.33
CA PHE A 29 14.89 14.44 7.51
C PHE A 29 16.07 14.96 6.68
N ARG A 30 17.27 14.64 7.12
CA ARG A 30 18.47 14.70 6.27
C ARG A 30 18.68 13.35 5.60
N PRO A 31 19.31 13.31 4.40
CA PRO A 31 19.74 12.05 3.81
C PRO A 31 20.54 11.21 4.83
N GLY A 32 20.20 9.95 4.98
CA GLY A 32 20.83 9.07 5.96
C GLY A 32 19.93 7.93 6.41
N HIS A 33 20.44 7.14 7.36
CA HIS A 33 19.78 5.97 7.91
C HIS A 33 19.27 6.26 9.33
N TYR A 34 18.00 5.99 9.56
CA TYR A 34 17.33 6.19 10.85
C TYR A 34 16.74 4.86 11.31
N PHE A 35 16.72 4.62 12.61
CA PHE A 35 16.21 3.37 13.16
C PHE A 35 14.93 3.62 13.94
N ALA A 36 13.82 3.10 13.45
CA ALA A 36 12.53 3.09 14.14
C ALA A 36 12.49 1.86 15.06
N THR A 37 12.51 2.11 16.36
CA THR A 37 12.50 1.10 17.43
C THR A 37 11.09 0.73 17.89
N ARG A 38 10.09 1.50 17.48
CA ARG A 38 8.66 1.28 17.75
C ARG A 38 7.82 1.80 16.59
N THR A 39 6.51 1.58 16.65
CA THR A 39 5.57 2.27 15.76
C THR A 39 5.56 3.76 16.09
N VAL A 40 5.75 4.61 15.09
CA VAL A 40 5.59 6.06 15.21
C VAL A 40 4.13 6.40 14.89
N ASN A 41 3.40 6.86 15.91
CA ASN A 41 1.99 7.22 15.76
C ASN A 41 1.88 8.68 15.34
N LEU A 42 1.37 8.91 14.13
CA LEU A 42 1.20 10.24 13.59
C LEU A 42 -0.19 10.77 13.98
N HIS A 43 -0.21 12.01 14.47
CA HIS A 43 -1.39 12.69 15.03
C HIS A 43 -1.45 14.14 14.52
N GLY A 44 -2.67 14.67 14.37
CA GLY A 44 -2.87 16.04 13.89
C GLY A 44 -2.48 16.23 12.42
N PRO A 45 -2.29 17.46 11.95
CA PRO A 45 -1.70 17.70 10.62
C PRO A 45 -0.22 17.30 10.64
N VAL A 46 0.23 16.49 9.68
CA VAL A 46 1.62 16.02 9.61
C VAL A 46 2.23 16.31 8.23
N ASP A 47 3.46 16.84 8.19
CA ASP A 47 4.27 16.99 6.97
C ASP A 47 5.66 16.40 7.21
N ILE A 48 5.95 15.28 6.54
CA ILE A 48 7.21 14.57 6.58
C ILE A 48 7.87 14.65 5.21
N ASP A 49 9.02 15.31 5.15
CA ASP A 49 9.92 15.31 3.99
C ASP A 49 11.16 14.49 4.31
N GLY A 50 11.26 13.32 3.69
CA GLY A 50 12.35 12.38 3.90
C GLY A 50 13.69 12.82 3.34
N LYS A 51 13.73 13.67 2.30
CA LYS A 51 14.97 13.98 1.55
C LYS A 51 15.83 12.75 1.26
N MET A 52 15.20 11.66 0.81
CA MET A 52 15.81 10.35 0.52
C MET A 52 16.40 9.64 1.76
N ALA A 53 15.94 9.99 2.96
CA ALA A 53 16.23 9.22 4.17
C ALA A 53 15.69 7.78 4.07
N ILE A 54 16.38 6.87 4.76
CA ILE A 54 16.00 5.48 4.91
C ILE A 54 15.66 5.22 6.36
N ILE A 55 14.42 4.82 6.63
CA ILE A 55 13.95 4.42 7.95
C ILE A 55 14.00 2.89 8.04
N HIS A 56 14.89 2.35 8.87
CA HIS A 56 14.97 0.93 9.18
C HIS A 56 14.09 0.62 10.39
N LYS A 57 13.09 -0.23 10.20
CA LYS A 57 12.27 -0.77 11.28
C LYS A 57 13.02 -1.93 11.93
N VAL A 58 13.37 -1.80 13.22
CA VAL A 58 14.16 -2.80 13.95
C VAL A 58 13.36 -3.56 15.01
N SER A 59 12.03 -3.51 14.92
CA SER A 59 11.11 -4.19 15.83
C SER A 59 9.79 -4.55 15.13
N ALA A 60 8.92 -5.31 15.79
CA ALA A 60 7.59 -5.64 15.27
C ALA A 60 6.66 -4.39 15.19
N GLY A 61 5.53 -4.52 14.50
CA GLY A 61 4.57 -3.44 14.28
C GLY A 61 4.79 -2.62 13.01
N ALA A 62 4.07 -1.51 12.89
CA ALA A 62 4.17 -0.60 11.74
C ALA A 62 5.38 0.34 11.87
N ALA A 63 5.95 0.84 10.78
CA ALA A 63 6.93 1.95 10.88
C ALA A 63 6.21 3.27 11.19
N PHE A 64 5.21 3.61 10.38
CA PHE A 64 4.30 4.74 10.61
C PHE A 64 2.87 4.25 10.75
N ALA A 65 2.15 4.77 11.74
CA ALA A 65 0.72 4.55 11.90
C ALA A 65 0.00 5.90 11.96
N ILE A 66 -0.78 6.21 10.94
CA ILE A 66 -1.63 7.39 10.86
C ILE A 66 -2.99 7.00 11.42
N ASN A 67 -3.48 7.70 12.44
CA ASN A 67 -4.69 7.34 13.18
C ASN A 67 -4.63 5.94 13.82
N GLY A 68 -3.41 5.46 14.16
CA GLY A 68 -3.20 4.13 14.75
C GLY A 68 -3.70 3.98 16.19
N VAL A 69 -4.04 5.08 16.87
CA VAL A 69 -4.54 5.09 18.25
C VAL A 69 -6.03 5.48 18.25
N PRO A 70 -6.92 4.69 18.89
CA PRO A 70 -8.33 5.03 19.03
C PRO A 70 -8.53 6.43 19.62
N GLY A 71 -9.38 7.24 18.98
CA GLY A 71 -9.69 8.60 19.42
C GLY A 71 -8.68 9.66 18.99
N SER A 72 -7.55 9.28 18.37
CA SER A 72 -6.67 10.25 17.71
C SER A 72 -7.17 10.55 16.29
N GLN A 73 -7.09 11.82 15.88
CA GLN A 73 -7.49 12.27 14.55
C GLN A 73 -6.33 13.01 13.88
N THR A 74 -5.98 12.56 12.69
CA THR A 74 -5.04 13.17 11.76
C THR A 74 -5.88 13.67 10.60
N SER A 75 -6.26 14.94 10.62
CA SER A 75 -7.10 15.52 9.57
C SER A 75 -6.40 15.46 8.21
N GLU A 76 -5.09 15.71 8.20
CA GLU A 76 -4.27 15.81 6.99
C GLU A 76 -2.87 15.25 7.21
N PHE A 77 -2.32 14.55 6.21
CA PHE A 77 -0.91 14.16 6.26
C PHE A 77 -0.23 14.22 4.89
N VAL A 78 1.05 14.58 4.89
CA VAL A 78 1.94 14.48 3.74
C VAL A 78 3.17 13.70 4.19
N ILE A 79 3.49 12.61 3.49
CA ILE A 79 4.75 11.90 3.65
C ILE A 79 5.36 11.78 2.27
N ARG A 80 6.60 12.25 2.12
CA ARG A 80 7.27 12.26 0.82
C ARG A 80 8.76 11.98 0.88
N ASP A 81 9.30 11.55 -0.26
CA ASP A 81 10.75 11.43 -0.51
C ASP A 81 11.47 10.57 0.53
N ILE A 82 10.89 9.44 0.92
CA ILE A 82 11.41 8.59 2.00
C ILE A 82 11.42 7.10 1.60
N ARG A 83 12.42 6.36 2.09
CA ARG A 83 12.46 4.90 2.00
C ARG A 83 12.26 4.29 3.37
N ILE A 84 11.51 3.19 3.43
CA ILE A 84 11.17 2.48 4.66
C ILE A 84 11.51 1.01 4.46
N ASP A 85 12.43 0.52 5.28
CA ASP A 85 12.94 -0.85 5.27
C ASP A 85 12.46 -1.59 6.51
N GLY A 86 11.69 -2.66 6.31
CA GLY A 86 11.16 -3.51 7.36
C GLY A 86 12.16 -4.52 7.92
N GLY A 87 13.26 -4.81 7.19
CA GLY A 87 14.31 -5.75 7.60
C GLY A 87 13.82 -7.15 8.00
N ASP A 88 12.65 -7.58 7.50
CA ASP A 88 11.91 -8.77 7.95
C ASP A 88 11.62 -8.79 9.46
N GLN A 89 11.64 -7.62 10.12
CA GLN A 89 11.26 -7.45 11.52
C GLN A 89 9.89 -6.79 11.63
N GLY A 90 9.65 -5.75 10.83
CA GLY A 90 8.40 -4.99 10.80
C GLY A 90 7.24 -5.79 10.21
N ASP A 91 6.04 -5.51 10.71
CA ASP A 91 4.83 -6.10 10.17
C ASP A 91 4.31 -5.30 8.98
N VAL A 92 4.31 -3.96 9.10
CA VAL A 92 3.75 -3.05 8.10
C VAL A 92 4.63 -1.82 7.92
N GLY A 93 4.77 -1.30 6.70
CA GLY A 93 5.47 -0.03 6.50
C GLY A 93 4.66 1.16 7.00
N ILE A 94 3.59 1.48 6.27
CA ILE A 94 2.68 2.57 6.64
C ILE A 94 1.27 2.02 6.81
N THR A 95 0.66 2.24 7.97
CA THR A 95 -0.76 2.00 8.20
C THR A 95 -1.51 3.32 8.20
N VAL A 96 -2.63 3.39 7.48
CA VAL A 96 -3.56 4.53 7.50
C VAL A 96 -4.92 4.09 8.01
N GLY A 97 -5.40 4.76 9.06
CA GLY A 97 -6.67 4.45 9.71
C GLY A 97 -6.53 3.42 10.83
N ASN A 98 -7.65 2.85 11.27
CA ASN A 98 -7.69 1.89 12.36
C ASN A 98 -8.60 0.68 12.07
N GLY A 99 -8.35 -0.41 12.78
CA GLY A 99 -9.13 -1.65 12.66
C GLY A 99 -10.44 -1.68 13.44
N SER A 100 -10.66 -0.70 14.30
CA SER A 100 -11.81 -0.64 15.20
C SER A 100 -12.13 0.80 15.56
N GLY A 101 -13.43 1.09 15.71
CA GLY A 101 -13.91 2.43 15.98
C GLY A 101 -14.42 3.15 14.72
N PRO A 102 -14.88 4.40 14.86
CA PRO A 102 -15.38 5.17 13.73
C PRO A 102 -14.24 5.47 12.74
N VAL A 103 -14.61 5.55 11.46
CA VAL A 103 -13.71 5.94 10.36
C VAL A 103 -13.17 7.33 10.68
N TYR A 104 -11.88 7.42 10.96
CA TYR A 104 -11.24 8.72 11.14
C TYR A 104 -10.75 9.23 9.80
N SER A 105 -11.28 10.37 9.40
CA SER A 105 -10.85 11.16 8.25
C SER A 105 -9.34 11.30 8.27
N ALA A 106 -8.68 10.84 7.23
CA ALA A 106 -7.31 11.21 6.94
C ALA A 106 -7.30 11.54 5.45
N ASN A 107 -7.19 12.82 5.13
CA ASN A 107 -6.90 13.28 3.77
C ASN A 107 -5.39 13.30 3.63
N GLY A 108 -4.81 12.45 2.81
CA GLY A 108 -3.36 12.31 2.81
C GLY A 108 -2.71 12.13 1.46
N LEU A 109 -1.44 12.53 1.41
CA LEU A 109 -0.55 12.34 0.27
C LEU A 109 0.65 11.48 0.70
N LEU A 110 0.86 10.39 -0.03
CA LEU A 110 2.09 9.61 -0.02
C LEU A 110 2.77 9.81 -1.37
N GLU A 111 3.94 10.44 -1.40
CA GLU A 111 4.62 10.80 -2.66
C GLU A 111 6.08 10.33 -2.69
N ASN A 112 6.49 9.66 -3.77
CA ASN A 112 7.89 9.23 -3.94
C ASN A 112 8.42 8.42 -2.74
N ILE A 113 7.64 7.43 -2.32
CA ILE A 113 7.96 6.56 -1.17
C ILE A 113 8.34 5.17 -1.67
N GLY A 114 9.39 4.57 -1.10
CA GLY A 114 9.67 3.15 -1.25
C GLY A 114 9.51 2.40 0.07
N VAL A 115 8.77 1.29 0.06
CA VAL A 115 8.51 0.48 1.26
C VAL A 115 8.80 -0.98 0.98
N HIS A 116 9.68 -1.61 1.77
CA HIS A 116 10.05 -3.00 1.55
C HIS A 116 10.38 -3.79 2.81
N GLY A 117 10.41 -5.12 2.67
CA GLY A 117 10.87 -6.02 3.74
C GLY A 117 9.90 -6.14 4.92
N PHE A 118 8.61 -5.88 4.71
CA PHE A 118 7.57 -6.02 5.74
C PHE A 118 6.81 -7.35 5.62
N LYS A 119 6.60 -8.03 6.75
CA LYS A 119 5.99 -9.38 6.78
C LYS A 119 4.57 -9.40 6.25
N LYS A 120 3.77 -8.36 6.55
CA LYS A 120 2.35 -8.30 6.22
C LYS A 120 2.09 -7.43 5.01
N ALA A 121 2.43 -6.15 5.07
CA ALA A 121 2.13 -5.21 3.99
C ALA A 121 3.14 -4.05 3.89
N GLY A 122 3.39 -3.55 2.69
CA GLY A 122 4.11 -2.28 2.53
C GLY A 122 3.23 -1.12 3.03
N ILE A 123 2.09 -0.91 2.37
CA ILE A 123 1.08 0.06 2.80
C ILE A 123 -0.21 -0.68 3.14
N TRP A 124 -0.78 -0.38 4.30
CA TRP A 124 -2.08 -0.92 4.72
C TRP A 124 -3.06 0.22 4.99
N LEU A 125 -4.12 0.29 4.18
CA LEU A 125 -5.23 1.20 4.38
C LEU A 125 -6.37 0.47 5.09
N GLN A 126 -6.54 0.81 6.37
CA GLN A 126 -7.50 0.23 7.29
C GLN A 126 -8.51 1.31 7.66
N ALA A 127 -9.55 1.50 6.84
CA ALA A 127 -10.56 2.54 7.02
C ALA A 127 -10.03 3.99 6.89
N ALA A 128 -9.56 4.38 5.70
CA ALA A 128 -8.98 5.72 5.45
C ALA A 128 -9.83 6.51 4.44
N GLN A 129 -10.35 7.69 4.78
CA GLN A 129 -11.29 8.39 3.89
C GLN A 129 -10.73 8.68 2.49
N ILE A 130 -9.66 9.47 2.36
CA ILE A 130 -9.11 9.85 1.05
C ILE A 130 -7.58 9.84 1.10
N VAL A 131 -6.94 8.87 0.46
CA VAL A 131 -5.47 8.82 0.34
C VAL A 131 -5.04 8.88 -1.12
N THR A 132 -4.18 9.83 -1.44
CA THR A 132 -3.52 9.93 -2.74
C THR A 132 -2.13 9.34 -2.64
N MET A 133 -1.80 8.41 -3.54
CA MET A 133 -0.47 7.82 -3.66
C MET A 133 0.14 8.19 -5.01
N MET A 134 1.32 8.79 -5.02
CA MET A 134 2.01 9.20 -6.24
C MET A 134 3.42 8.63 -6.24
N ARG A 135 3.76 7.82 -7.26
CA ARG A 135 5.09 7.22 -7.40
C ARG A 135 5.52 6.47 -6.13
N VAL A 136 4.58 5.71 -5.55
CA VAL A 136 4.85 4.87 -4.38
C VAL A 136 5.21 3.46 -4.85
N GLU A 137 6.32 2.93 -4.35
CA GLU A 137 6.82 1.59 -4.62
C GLU A 137 6.72 0.71 -3.37
N ALA A 138 6.03 -0.42 -3.46
CA ALA A 138 5.99 -1.43 -2.41
C ALA A 138 6.59 -2.74 -2.95
N TYR A 139 7.66 -3.23 -2.33
CA TYR A 139 8.35 -4.42 -2.82
C TYR A 139 8.88 -5.35 -1.75
N SER A 140 9.02 -6.64 -2.08
CA SER A 140 9.51 -7.65 -1.14
C SER A 140 8.76 -7.66 0.21
N ASN A 141 7.46 -7.37 0.18
CA ASN A 141 6.57 -7.45 1.35
C ASN A 141 5.65 -8.67 1.25
N GLY A 142 4.92 -8.98 2.33
CA GLY A 142 3.80 -9.92 2.27
C GLY A 142 2.77 -9.51 1.21
N THR A 143 2.29 -8.27 1.30
CA THR A 143 1.43 -7.60 0.31
C THR A 143 2.02 -6.23 -0.03
N GLY A 144 2.02 -5.80 -1.29
CA GLY A 144 2.46 -4.45 -1.64
C GLY A 144 1.52 -3.39 -1.05
N PHE A 145 0.29 -3.37 -1.57
CA PHE A 145 -0.78 -2.47 -1.12
C PHE A 145 -1.98 -3.29 -0.61
N LEU A 146 -2.31 -3.14 0.68
CA LEU A 146 -3.40 -3.85 1.34
C LEU A 146 -4.53 -2.89 1.68
N PHE A 147 -5.74 -3.18 1.21
CA PHE A 147 -6.96 -2.43 1.49
C PHE A 147 -7.92 -3.33 2.28
N ALA A 148 -7.85 -3.28 3.61
CA ALA A 148 -8.57 -4.20 4.49
C ALA A 148 -8.86 -3.52 5.84
N GLY A 149 -10.04 -3.72 6.43
CA GLY A 149 -10.46 -3.00 7.64
C GLY A 149 -11.82 -3.46 8.21
N SER A 150 -12.47 -2.61 9.01
CA SER A 150 -13.77 -2.90 9.63
C SER A 150 -14.94 -2.57 8.70
N ALA A 151 -16.06 -3.29 8.86
CA ALA A 151 -17.26 -3.03 8.07
C ALA A 151 -17.76 -1.58 8.24
N GLY A 152 -18.18 -0.94 7.15
CA GLY A 152 -18.69 0.43 7.14
C GLY A 152 -17.65 1.52 6.87
N ALA A 153 -16.37 1.19 6.72
CA ALA A 153 -15.39 2.16 6.29
C ALA A 153 -15.35 2.36 4.77
N ASN A 154 -15.47 3.62 4.34
CA ASN A 154 -15.34 4.02 2.95
C ASN A 154 -13.89 4.46 2.71
N THR A 155 -13.07 3.52 2.25
CA THR A 155 -11.69 3.86 1.86
C THR A 155 -11.64 4.31 0.41
N THR A 156 -11.38 5.58 0.14
CA THR A 156 -11.15 6.12 -1.21
C THR A 156 -9.66 6.32 -1.44
N VAL A 157 -9.16 5.84 -2.58
CA VAL A 157 -7.76 5.99 -2.95
C VAL A 157 -7.62 6.41 -4.39
N ASN A 158 -6.70 7.32 -4.63
CA ASN A 158 -6.23 7.66 -5.96
C ASN A 158 -4.73 7.36 -6.04
N SER A 159 -4.34 6.38 -6.85
CA SER A 159 -2.94 6.05 -7.06
C SER A 159 -2.50 6.40 -8.48
N TYR A 160 -1.29 6.96 -8.60
CA TYR A 160 -0.71 7.45 -9.84
C TYR A 160 0.74 6.97 -9.98
N GLY A 161 1.01 6.11 -10.96
CA GLY A 161 2.36 5.60 -11.22
C GLY A 161 2.94 4.81 -10.06
N CYS A 162 2.10 4.09 -9.31
CA CYS A 162 2.52 3.24 -8.21
C CYS A 162 3.06 1.89 -8.73
N ARG A 163 3.94 1.26 -7.95
CA ARG A 163 4.53 -0.04 -8.30
C ARG A 163 4.44 -1.03 -7.15
N ALA A 164 3.93 -2.22 -7.40
CA ALA A 164 3.94 -3.35 -6.46
C ALA A 164 4.71 -4.52 -7.07
N PHE A 165 5.96 -4.73 -6.65
CA PHE A 165 6.81 -5.76 -7.26
C PHE A 165 7.45 -6.72 -6.27
N GLN A 166 7.62 -7.98 -6.65
CA GLN A 166 8.26 -9.01 -5.80
C GLN A 166 7.63 -9.19 -4.41
N ASN A 167 6.36 -8.83 -4.23
CA ASN A 167 5.64 -9.10 -2.99
C ASN A 167 5.08 -10.53 -2.98
N GLY A 168 4.50 -10.95 -1.85
CA GLY A 168 3.60 -12.10 -1.84
C GLY A 168 2.42 -11.87 -2.78
N ILE A 169 1.65 -10.81 -2.52
CA ILE A 169 0.57 -10.29 -3.38
C ILE A 169 0.88 -8.83 -3.74
N GLY A 170 0.69 -8.40 -4.98
CA GLY A 170 0.92 -7.01 -5.36
C GLY A 170 -0.07 -6.05 -4.69
N VAL A 171 -1.35 -6.22 -5.00
CA VAL A 171 -2.47 -5.46 -4.45
C VAL A 171 -3.52 -6.42 -3.91
N GLU A 172 -3.89 -6.28 -2.64
CA GLU A 172 -5.01 -7.02 -2.05
C GLU A 172 -6.11 -6.07 -1.58
N ILE A 173 -7.32 -6.25 -2.11
CA ILE A 173 -8.50 -5.46 -1.79
C ILE A 173 -9.53 -6.36 -1.13
N ASP A 174 -9.70 -6.21 0.18
CA ASP A 174 -10.76 -6.86 0.97
C ASP A 174 -11.95 -5.91 1.23
N MET A 175 -11.70 -4.60 1.17
CA MET A 175 -12.74 -3.58 1.25
C MET A 175 -12.30 -2.25 0.64
N GLY A 176 -13.25 -1.40 0.28
CA GLY A 176 -12.99 -0.02 -0.14
C GLY A 176 -14.12 0.55 -0.99
N HIS A 177 -14.08 1.88 -1.18
CA HIS A 177 -15.04 2.61 -1.99
C HIS A 177 -14.34 3.72 -2.78
N GLY A 178 -14.34 3.64 -4.11
CA GLY A 178 -13.66 4.61 -4.95
C GLY A 178 -12.15 4.39 -4.94
N LEU A 179 -11.72 3.20 -5.37
CA LEU A 179 -10.31 2.84 -5.47
C LEU A 179 -9.86 3.01 -6.93
N ASN A 180 -9.12 4.06 -7.22
CA ASN A 180 -8.62 4.38 -8.55
C ASN A 180 -7.11 4.11 -8.64
N PHE A 181 -6.72 3.25 -9.58
CA PHE A 181 -5.35 2.91 -9.89
C PHE A 181 -5.01 3.36 -11.31
N ASN A 182 -4.22 4.42 -11.43
CA ASN A 182 -3.84 5.00 -12.72
C ASN A 182 -2.34 4.75 -12.97
N GLY A 183 -2.02 3.96 -13.98
CA GLY A 183 -0.63 3.60 -14.28
C GLY A 183 0.02 2.74 -13.19
N LEU A 184 -0.74 1.86 -12.52
CA LEU A 184 -0.18 0.90 -11.58
C LEU A 184 0.62 -0.16 -12.33
N THR A 185 1.86 -0.41 -11.91
CA THR A 185 2.61 -1.60 -12.31
C THR A 185 2.59 -2.62 -11.17
N SER A 186 2.03 -3.79 -11.39
CA SER A 186 2.11 -4.89 -10.43
C SER A 186 2.74 -6.12 -11.06
N GLU A 187 3.97 -6.43 -10.66
CA GLU A 187 4.79 -7.40 -11.38
C GLU A 187 5.61 -8.34 -10.50
N SER A 188 5.98 -9.50 -11.03
CA SER A 188 6.90 -10.43 -10.36
C SER A 188 6.46 -10.84 -8.95
N ASN A 189 5.18 -10.72 -8.61
CA ASN A 189 4.66 -11.11 -7.30
C ASN A 189 4.58 -12.64 -7.19
N ARG A 190 4.79 -13.17 -5.98
CA ARG A 190 4.86 -14.62 -5.71
C ARG A 190 3.53 -15.31 -6.01
N PHE A 191 2.43 -14.65 -5.65
CA PHE A 191 1.04 -15.04 -5.88
C PHE A 191 0.40 -14.02 -6.84
N GLU A 192 -0.74 -13.43 -6.52
CA GLU A 192 -1.45 -12.53 -7.44
C GLU A 192 -0.79 -11.15 -7.59
N GLY A 193 -0.94 -10.56 -8.78
CA GLY A 193 -0.66 -9.14 -8.97
C GLY A 193 -1.74 -8.29 -8.34
N VAL A 194 -3.00 -8.62 -8.61
CA VAL A 194 -4.16 -8.03 -7.93
C VAL A 194 -5.08 -9.14 -7.45
N LYS A 195 -5.51 -9.05 -6.19
CA LYS A 195 -6.47 -9.95 -5.58
C LYS A 195 -7.57 -9.12 -4.91
N ILE A 196 -8.79 -9.27 -5.38
CA ILE A 196 -9.97 -8.68 -4.76
C ILE A 196 -10.72 -9.79 -4.05
N VAL A 197 -10.82 -9.72 -2.72
CA VAL A 197 -11.64 -10.62 -1.91
C VAL A 197 -12.78 -9.84 -1.28
N SER A 198 -13.98 -10.41 -1.24
CA SER A 198 -15.10 -9.78 -0.55
C SER A 198 -15.74 -10.81 0.37
N GLN A 199 -15.24 -10.90 1.61
CA GLN A 199 -15.71 -11.85 2.62
C GLN A 199 -16.84 -11.25 3.46
N GLY A 200 -17.94 -10.86 2.81
CA GLY A 200 -19.06 -10.17 3.47
C GLY A 200 -18.81 -8.67 3.73
N ARG A 201 -17.78 -8.11 3.09
CA ARG A 201 -17.43 -6.68 3.08
C ARG A 201 -17.67 -6.11 1.68
N SER A 202 -18.07 -4.85 1.57
CA SER A 202 -18.32 -4.22 0.27
C SER A 202 -17.03 -3.69 -0.36
N VAL A 203 -16.78 -4.09 -1.59
CA VAL A 203 -15.77 -3.47 -2.48
C VAL A 203 -16.53 -2.77 -3.61
N ARG A 204 -16.43 -1.45 -3.69
CA ARG A 204 -17.23 -0.64 -4.61
C ARG A 204 -16.37 0.33 -5.39
N GLN A 205 -16.70 0.51 -6.67
CA GLN A 205 -16.08 1.51 -7.56
C GLN A 205 -14.56 1.36 -7.59
N VAL A 206 -14.10 0.23 -8.15
CA VAL A 206 -12.67 -0.04 -8.30
C VAL A 206 -12.30 0.15 -9.76
N HIS A 207 -11.41 1.09 -10.05
CA HIS A 207 -10.97 1.39 -11.40
C HIS A 207 -9.47 1.16 -11.54
N PHE A 208 -9.09 0.31 -12.50
CA PHE A 208 -7.71 0.18 -12.98
C PHE A 208 -7.64 0.79 -14.37
N ASN A 209 -6.81 1.82 -14.54
CA ASN A 209 -6.65 2.57 -15.78
C ASN A 209 -5.17 2.63 -16.19
N GLY A 210 -4.83 2.15 -17.39
CA GLY A 210 -3.45 2.19 -17.88
C GLY A 210 -2.48 1.30 -17.08
N CYS A 211 -2.98 0.24 -16.43
CA CYS A 211 -2.20 -0.60 -15.52
C CYS A 211 -1.41 -1.68 -16.26
N TRP A 212 -0.27 -2.09 -15.70
CA TRP A 212 0.59 -3.16 -16.20
C TRP A 212 0.70 -4.30 -15.19
N LEU A 213 0.22 -5.49 -15.56
CA LEU A 213 0.28 -6.71 -14.76
C LEU A 213 1.17 -7.73 -15.46
N GLU A 214 2.26 -8.16 -14.82
CA GLU A 214 3.26 -9.02 -15.47
C GLU A 214 3.94 -10.00 -14.51
N GLN A 215 4.26 -11.20 -14.98
CA GLN A 215 5.07 -12.17 -14.22
C GLN A 215 4.56 -12.45 -12.80
N ASN A 216 3.27 -12.24 -12.55
CA ASN A 216 2.66 -12.61 -11.29
C ASN A 216 2.50 -14.13 -11.25
N ASN A 217 2.32 -14.67 -10.05
CA ASN A 217 2.25 -16.10 -9.77
C ASN A 217 3.57 -16.85 -10.10
N LYS A 218 4.71 -16.21 -9.86
CA LYS A 218 6.05 -16.71 -10.21
C LYS A 218 6.38 -18.08 -9.60
N ALA A 219 5.75 -18.45 -8.48
CA ALA A 219 6.23 -19.57 -7.66
C ALA A 219 5.52 -20.92 -7.88
N ARG A 220 4.46 -21.04 -8.69
CA ARG A 220 3.61 -22.25 -8.68
C ARG A 220 2.96 -22.63 -10.02
N PRO A 221 3.46 -23.68 -10.71
CA PRO A 221 2.86 -24.21 -11.96
C PRO A 221 1.42 -24.73 -11.80
N ASN A 222 1.02 -25.10 -10.59
CA ASN A 222 -0.29 -25.71 -10.29
C ASN A 222 -1.13 -24.88 -9.29
N SER A 223 -0.80 -23.60 -9.07
CA SER A 223 -1.63 -22.77 -8.18
C SER A 223 -2.91 -22.29 -8.89
N LYS A 224 -3.94 -22.05 -8.08
CA LYS A 224 -5.13 -21.28 -8.47
C LYS A 224 -4.88 -19.76 -8.51
N ALA A 225 -3.64 -19.31 -8.23
CA ALA A 225 -3.33 -17.89 -8.24
C ALA A 225 -3.31 -17.36 -9.68
N SER A 226 -3.80 -16.14 -9.85
CA SER A 226 -4.02 -15.47 -11.13
C SER A 226 -3.12 -14.22 -11.23
N GLN A 227 -2.95 -13.63 -12.41
CA GLN A 227 -2.42 -12.26 -12.46
C GLN A 227 -3.35 -11.27 -11.75
N PHE A 228 -4.65 -11.48 -11.97
CA PHE A 228 -5.74 -10.70 -11.40
C PHE A 228 -6.86 -11.65 -11.02
N SER A 229 -7.30 -11.60 -9.76
CA SER A 229 -8.41 -12.41 -9.28
C SER A 229 -9.45 -11.58 -8.54
N VAL A 230 -10.71 -11.94 -8.72
CA VAL A 230 -11.84 -11.44 -7.95
C VAL A 230 -12.58 -12.64 -7.38
N ASP A 231 -12.59 -12.72 -6.05
CA ASP A 231 -13.22 -13.80 -5.28
C ASP A 231 -14.16 -13.19 -4.22
N GLY A 232 -15.42 -13.03 -4.57
CA GLY A 232 -16.45 -12.54 -3.66
C GLY A 232 -17.69 -12.03 -4.38
N GLU A 233 -18.83 -12.11 -3.69
CA GLU A 233 -20.15 -11.80 -4.26
C GLU A 233 -20.49 -10.29 -4.22
N ALA A 234 -19.79 -9.49 -3.42
CA ALA A 234 -20.08 -8.06 -3.21
C ALA A 234 -19.00 -7.12 -3.76
N VAL A 235 -18.57 -7.38 -5.01
CA VAL A 235 -17.72 -6.46 -5.80
C VAL A 235 -18.59 -5.74 -6.84
N GLU A 236 -18.72 -4.43 -6.70
CA GLU A 236 -19.56 -3.57 -7.53
C GLU A 236 -18.74 -2.52 -8.28
N GLY A 237 -19.02 -2.30 -9.57
CA GLY A 237 -18.40 -1.22 -10.33
C GLY A 237 -16.90 -1.42 -10.54
N LEU A 238 -16.48 -2.65 -10.81
CA LEU A 238 -15.11 -2.93 -11.26
C LEU A 238 -14.96 -2.49 -12.72
N VAL A 239 -14.01 -1.59 -12.96
CA VAL A 239 -13.63 -1.12 -14.30
C VAL A 239 -12.16 -1.43 -14.53
N LEU A 240 -11.87 -2.11 -15.64
CA LEU A 240 -10.53 -2.27 -16.19
C LEU A 240 -10.49 -1.51 -17.53
N GLU A 241 -9.68 -0.46 -17.60
CA GLU A 241 -9.47 0.39 -18.78
C GLU A 241 -7.99 0.42 -19.12
N ASP A 242 -7.66 0.31 -20.41
CA ASP A 242 -6.29 0.36 -20.95
C ASP A 242 -5.27 -0.49 -20.16
N THR A 243 -5.72 -1.61 -19.61
CA THR A 243 -4.91 -2.45 -18.72
C THR A 243 -4.25 -3.57 -19.52
N THR A 244 -2.93 -3.69 -19.36
CA THR A 244 -2.11 -4.70 -20.01
C THR A 244 -1.82 -5.88 -19.08
N PHE A 245 -2.05 -7.08 -19.59
CA PHE A 245 -1.66 -8.34 -18.96
C PHE A 245 -0.53 -8.96 -19.78
N ALA A 246 0.70 -8.77 -19.32
CA ALA A 246 1.89 -9.29 -19.98
C ALA A 246 2.21 -10.70 -19.48
N ILE A 247 2.28 -11.66 -20.40
CA ILE A 247 2.47 -13.07 -20.11
C ILE A 247 3.97 -13.40 -20.02
N ALA A 248 4.63 -12.95 -18.96
CA ALA A 248 6.05 -13.26 -18.74
C ALA A 248 6.26 -14.39 -17.71
N GLY A 249 7.20 -15.29 -17.98
CA GLY A 249 7.62 -16.36 -17.06
C GLY A 249 6.77 -17.64 -17.11
N SER A 250 6.94 -18.51 -16.10
CA SER A 250 6.43 -19.90 -16.09
C SER A 250 5.21 -20.16 -15.20
N GLY A 251 4.61 -19.12 -14.62
CA GLY A 251 3.43 -19.23 -13.76
C GLY A 251 2.11 -19.30 -14.53
N ASN A 252 1.00 -19.67 -13.85
CA ASN A 252 -0.34 -19.57 -14.45
C ASN A 252 -0.72 -18.10 -14.63
N GLN A 253 -0.63 -17.60 -15.86
CA GLN A 253 -0.93 -16.21 -16.25
C GLN A 253 -2.41 -16.02 -16.64
N HIS A 254 -3.33 -16.55 -15.83
CA HIS A 254 -4.76 -16.38 -16.08
C HIS A 254 -5.32 -15.18 -15.32
N PHE A 255 -6.50 -14.75 -15.75
CA PHE A 255 -7.31 -13.72 -15.11
C PHE A 255 -8.66 -14.32 -14.73
N SER A 256 -9.13 -14.04 -13.51
CA SER A 256 -10.40 -14.55 -13.00
C SER A 256 -11.25 -13.41 -12.44
N LEU A 257 -12.42 -13.21 -13.02
CA LEU A 257 -13.39 -12.27 -12.46
C LEU A 257 -14.33 -12.90 -11.45
N GLY A 258 -14.34 -14.23 -11.26
CA GLY A 258 -15.35 -14.89 -10.43
C GLY A 258 -16.79 -14.64 -10.91
N ARG A 259 -17.77 -15.25 -10.22
CA ARG A 259 -19.20 -14.94 -10.43
C ARG A 259 -19.54 -13.69 -9.61
N SER A 260 -19.86 -12.57 -10.25
CA SER A 260 -20.49 -11.42 -9.56
C SER A 260 -21.92 -11.27 -10.06
N THR A 261 -22.77 -10.79 -9.17
CA THR A 261 -24.15 -10.42 -9.43
C THR A 261 -24.29 -8.97 -9.95
N MET A 262 -23.20 -8.22 -10.08
CA MET A 262 -23.21 -6.78 -10.38
C MET A 262 -22.21 -6.35 -11.47
N ASP A 263 -22.40 -5.13 -12.00
CA ASP A 263 -21.74 -4.58 -13.18
C ASP A 263 -20.20 -4.65 -13.10
N LYS A 264 -19.61 -5.39 -14.04
CA LYS A 264 -18.18 -5.42 -14.33
C LYS A 264 -17.97 -4.93 -15.75
N ARG A 265 -17.06 -3.98 -15.93
CA ARG A 265 -16.73 -3.44 -17.25
C ARG A 265 -15.26 -3.68 -17.54
N VAL A 266 -14.97 -4.34 -18.66
CA VAL A 266 -13.62 -4.49 -19.19
C VAL A 266 -13.58 -3.76 -20.53
N GLN A 267 -12.68 -2.80 -20.68
CA GLN A 267 -12.50 -2.00 -21.89
C GLN A 267 -11.02 -1.95 -22.26
N ASN A 268 -10.73 -2.03 -23.56
CA ASN A 268 -9.36 -1.91 -24.10
C ASN A 268 -8.34 -2.81 -23.37
N LEU A 269 -8.71 -4.07 -23.19
CA LEU A 269 -7.84 -5.08 -22.59
C LEU A 269 -6.73 -5.45 -23.57
N HIS A 270 -5.47 -5.24 -23.18
CA HIS A 270 -4.32 -5.67 -23.96
C HIS A 270 -3.73 -6.96 -23.37
N LEU A 271 -3.71 -8.03 -24.16
CA LEU A 271 -2.94 -9.22 -23.86
C LEU A 271 -1.63 -9.15 -24.63
N GLN A 272 -0.51 -9.11 -23.92
CA GLN A 272 0.80 -9.05 -24.54
C GLN A 272 1.56 -10.34 -24.23
N SER A 273 1.84 -11.15 -25.25
CA SER A 273 2.91 -12.14 -25.13
C SER A 273 4.24 -11.40 -25.21
N PRO A 274 5.23 -11.70 -24.36
CA PRO A 274 6.57 -11.22 -24.58
C PRO A 274 7.04 -11.82 -25.90
N ASP A 275 7.32 -10.95 -26.86
CA ASP A 275 8.08 -11.33 -28.04
C ASP A 275 9.42 -11.90 -27.55
N HIS A 276 9.76 -13.09 -28.06
CA HIS A 276 10.99 -13.81 -27.74
C HIS A 276 12.25 -12.98 -28.02
#